data_AF-A0A183HEE5-F1
#
_entry.id   AF-A0A183HEE5-F1
#
_cell.length_a   1.000
_cell.length_b   1.000
_cell.length_c   1.000
_cell.angle_alpha   90.00
_cell.angle_beta   90.00
_cell.angle_gamma   90.00
#
_symmetry.space_group_name_H-M   'P 1'
#
loop_
_entity.id
_entity.type
_entity.pdbx_description
1 polymer ?
#
loop_
_entity_poly.entity_id
_entity_poly.type
_entity_poly.pdbx_seq_one_letter_code
_entity_poly.pdbx_strand_id
1 'polypeptide(L)'
;MRRKMAFHYVLAGHRMSKAGQKQLSMGCYKRALPEYLSKRWIFAEDHILYTLASETERKEEALSWCLSLIRSQSVQHTNQQQLFLKHYLQLLKQCNNTRTHALMVVPLVDIQNIVVIYGERPIELIPELITNVETLKNNEDEWVKLAKAAYYAITGSFAGFRETGTVRTASTNNSKIPFAPPLERMRVILSLKNSMDIPLLLKNIHLEVSADPTMYLQTFTDMITLEPKCERIPFELSVIPKEVIDKIRVHSLSFNLVIDEISVAYSIPLNIRGPRLNNTKKEVNKTSVLYGEDHRLTAKVSKKQWPLVEIDLPSKRRLTAFCGQICRFNCDVNNIGVIPVEAFCIVTNHPELISVYEEECPGSTAFRAVKCSSTAINAAVGVFNLKHGFIATGQKK
;
A
#
# COMPACT_ATOMS: atom_id res chain seq x y z
N MET A 1 21.72 7.88 45.69
CA MET A 1 22.31 6.57 46.10
C MET A 1 21.95 5.41 45.17
N ARG A 2 20.69 5.25 44.71
CA ARG A 2 20.25 4.10 43.87
C ARG A 2 21.03 3.90 42.57
N ARG A 3 21.43 4.97 41.87
CA ARG A 3 22.26 4.86 40.64
C ARG A 3 23.65 4.29 40.89
N LYS A 4 24.31 4.70 41.98
CA LYS A 4 25.63 4.17 42.38
C LYS A 4 25.53 2.68 42.70
N MET A 5 24.47 2.29 43.41
CA MET A 5 24.15 0.88 43.67
C MET A 5 23.90 0.09 42.37
N ALA A 6 23.10 0.60 41.43
CA ALA A 6 22.85 -0.05 40.15
C ALA A 6 24.14 -0.23 39.32
N PHE A 7 25.02 0.77 39.32
CA PHE A 7 26.34 0.66 38.68
C PHE A 7 27.20 -0.43 39.32
N HIS A 8 27.21 -0.54 40.66
CA HIS A 8 27.91 -1.62 41.35
C HIS A 8 27.30 -2.99 41.03
N TYR A 9 25.99 -3.11 40.83
CA TYR A 9 25.39 -4.35 40.34
C TYR A 9 25.86 -4.73 38.94
N VAL A 10 25.98 -3.76 38.02
CA VAL A 10 26.52 -4.03 36.66
C VAL A 10 27.95 -4.55 36.74
N LEU A 11 28.81 -3.91 37.55
CA LEU A 11 30.20 -4.37 37.76
C LEU A 11 30.28 -5.74 38.42
N ALA A 12 29.44 -6.00 39.44
CA ALA A 12 29.36 -7.29 40.10
C ALA A 12 28.90 -8.38 39.11
N GLY A 13 27.89 -8.08 38.30
CA GLY A 13 27.40 -8.96 37.24
C GLY A 13 28.50 -9.36 36.26
N HIS A 14 29.27 -8.39 35.77
CA HIS A 14 30.40 -8.68 34.87
C HIS A 14 31.45 -9.60 35.50
N ARG A 15 31.81 -9.36 36.77
CA ARG A 15 32.76 -10.21 37.52
C ARG A 15 32.24 -11.63 37.72
N MET A 16 30.96 -11.76 38.08
CA MET A 16 30.30 -13.06 38.28
C MET A 16 30.22 -13.85 36.96
N SER A 17 29.91 -13.19 35.84
CA SER A 17 29.90 -13.81 34.51
C SER A 17 31.28 -14.36 34.15
N LYS A 18 32.35 -13.56 34.36
CA LYS A 18 33.75 -14.01 34.17
C LYS A 18 34.16 -15.16 35.09
N ALA A 19 33.56 -15.26 36.28
CA ALA A 19 33.78 -16.37 37.21
C ALA A 19 32.89 -17.61 36.91
N GLY A 20 32.14 -17.61 35.80
CA GLY A 20 31.23 -18.72 35.43
C GLY A 20 29.89 -18.74 36.19
N GLN A 21 29.65 -17.78 37.07
CA GLN A 21 28.44 -17.70 37.92
C GLN A 21 27.29 -16.98 37.20
N LYS A 22 26.79 -17.57 36.11
CA LYS A 22 25.78 -16.96 35.22
C LYS A 22 24.49 -16.55 35.92
N GLN A 23 23.94 -17.40 36.81
CA GLN A 23 22.71 -17.09 37.53
C GLN A 23 22.83 -15.85 38.44
N LEU A 24 23.96 -15.73 39.16
CA LEU A 24 24.23 -14.57 40.01
C LEU A 24 24.48 -13.31 39.17
N SER A 25 25.16 -13.45 38.04
CA SER A 25 25.37 -12.38 37.08
C SER A 25 24.04 -11.82 36.57
N MET A 26 23.16 -12.70 36.08
CA MET A 26 21.81 -12.38 35.64
C MET A 26 20.99 -11.70 36.74
N GLY A 27 21.05 -12.20 37.97
CA GLY A 27 20.38 -11.59 39.12
C GLY A 27 20.85 -10.15 39.37
N CYS A 28 22.15 -9.88 39.19
CA CYS A 28 22.70 -8.53 39.31
C CYS A 28 22.23 -7.60 38.19
N TYR A 29 22.26 -8.05 36.92
CA TYR A 29 21.79 -7.27 35.78
C TYR A 29 20.28 -6.97 35.85
N LYS A 30 19.45 -7.95 36.24
CA LYS A 30 18.00 -7.75 36.44
C LYS A 30 17.70 -6.73 37.54
N ARG A 31 18.48 -6.70 38.64
CA ARG A 31 18.34 -5.70 39.71
C ARG A 31 18.79 -4.31 39.28
N ALA A 32 19.77 -4.21 38.37
CA ALA A 32 20.25 -2.93 37.87
C ALA A 32 19.29 -2.30 36.84
N LEU A 33 18.64 -3.11 35.99
CA LEU A 33 17.89 -2.64 34.83
C LEU A 33 16.84 -1.53 35.12
N PRO A 34 16.00 -1.61 36.18
CA PRO A 34 14.98 -0.58 36.44
C PRO A 34 15.56 0.83 36.69
N GLU A 35 16.85 0.92 37.03
CA GLU A 35 17.51 2.21 37.22
C GLU A 35 18.06 2.83 35.92
N TYR A 36 18.15 2.05 34.84
CA TYR A 36 18.64 2.49 33.54
C TYR A 36 17.53 2.57 32.49
N LEU A 37 16.57 1.65 32.53
CA LEU A 37 15.49 1.49 31.54
C LEU A 37 14.73 2.81 31.31
N SER A 38 14.69 3.27 30.06
CA SER A 38 14.01 4.50 29.65
C SER A 38 14.50 5.78 30.35
N LYS A 39 15.67 5.77 31.01
CA LYS A 39 16.25 6.94 31.71
C LYS A 39 17.35 7.66 30.91
N ARG A 40 17.41 7.43 29.59
CA ARG A 40 18.38 8.02 28.63
C ARG A 40 19.84 7.58 28.83
N TRP A 41 20.12 6.56 29.64
CA TRP A 41 21.46 5.97 29.79
C TRP A 41 21.68 4.85 28.78
N ILE A 42 21.56 5.19 27.51
CA ILE A 42 21.32 4.24 26.43
C ILE A 42 22.42 3.18 26.32
N PHE A 43 23.70 3.56 26.43
CA PHE A 43 24.80 2.59 26.36
C PHE A 43 24.80 1.57 27.49
N ALA A 44 24.48 2.01 28.71
CA ALA A 44 24.41 1.11 29.87
C ALA A 44 23.17 0.22 29.78
N GLU A 45 22.03 0.80 29.39
CA GLU A 45 20.78 0.07 29.14
C GLU A 45 20.98 -1.02 28.08
N ASP A 46 21.57 -0.69 26.94
CA ASP A 46 21.83 -1.64 25.86
C ASP A 46 22.78 -2.76 26.29
N HIS A 47 23.84 -2.43 27.04
CA HIS A 47 24.77 -3.43 27.56
C HIS A 47 24.05 -4.42 28.50
N ILE A 48 23.20 -3.91 29.40
CA ILE A 48 22.43 -4.75 30.33
C ILE A 48 21.46 -5.62 29.51
N LEU A 49 20.68 -5.04 28.60
CA LEU A 49 19.70 -5.75 27.78
C LEU A 49 20.35 -6.84 26.92
N TYR A 50 21.47 -6.53 26.27
CA TYR A 50 22.21 -7.50 25.46
C TYR A 50 22.78 -8.65 26.29
N THR A 51 23.30 -8.35 27.47
CA THR A 51 23.82 -9.38 28.39
C THR A 51 22.68 -10.27 28.88
N LEU A 52 21.55 -9.68 29.28
CA LEU A 52 20.35 -10.42 29.69
C LEU A 52 19.84 -11.30 28.54
N ALA A 53 19.76 -10.79 27.31
CA ALA A 53 19.36 -11.58 26.14
C ALA A 53 20.30 -12.76 25.86
N SER A 54 21.61 -12.55 26.02
CA SER A 54 22.62 -13.57 25.72
C SER A 54 22.69 -14.69 26.76
N GLU A 55 22.49 -14.36 28.04
CA GLU A 55 22.64 -15.30 29.16
C GLU A 55 21.32 -15.96 29.60
N THR A 56 20.16 -15.48 29.14
CA THR A 56 18.85 -16.06 29.48
C THR A 56 18.57 -17.34 28.72
N GLU A 57 18.30 -18.44 29.43
CA GLU A 57 17.98 -19.74 28.83
C GLU A 57 16.59 -19.76 28.16
N ARG A 58 15.62 -19.02 28.72
CA ARG A 58 14.26 -18.90 28.17
C ARG A 58 14.27 -17.99 26.94
N LYS A 59 14.26 -18.60 25.75
CA LYS A 59 14.38 -17.89 24.47
C LYS A 59 13.36 -16.79 24.24
N GLU A 60 12.12 -16.97 24.70
CA GLU A 60 11.05 -15.96 24.60
C GLU A 60 11.36 -14.71 25.43
N GLU A 61 11.90 -14.92 26.64
CA GLU A 61 12.34 -13.83 27.52
C GLU A 61 13.60 -13.15 26.95
N ALA A 62 14.57 -13.94 26.45
CA ALA A 62 15.74 -13.40 25.76
C ALA A 62 15.35 -12.53 24.55
N LEU A 63 14.37 -12.99 23.77
CA LEU A 63 13.87 -12.27 22.60
C LEU A 63 13.22 -10.93 22.98
N SER A 64 12.47 -10.87 24.09
CA SER A 64 11.85 -9.62 24.53
C SER A 64 12.89 -8.57 24.97
N TRP A 65 13.95 -8.99 25.66
CA TRP A 65 15.09 -8.12 25.98
C TRP A 65 15.82 -7.65 24.72
N CYS A 66 16.06 -8.55 23.77
CA CYS A 66 16.76 -8.24 22.53
C CYS A 66 15.95 -7.32 21.61
N LEU A 67 14.62 -7.48 21.58
CA LEU A 67 13.72 -6.62 20.81
C LEU A 67 13.86 -5.14 21.20
N SER A 68 14.07 -4.83 22.49
CA SER A 68 14.29 -3.46 22.96
C SER A 68 15.57 -2.81 22.43
N LEU A 69 16.54 -3.61 21.95
CA LEU A 69 17.77 -3.11 21.32
C LEU A 69 17.54 -2.68 19.86
N ILE A 70 16.54 -3.26 19.19
CA ILE A 70 16.24 -2.97 17.78
C ILE A 70 15.29 -1.78 17.72
N ARG A 71 15.86 -0.58 17.63
CA ARG A 71 15.12 0.69 17.66
C ARG A 71 15.47 1.59 16.50
N SER A 72 14.49 2.40 16.07
CA SER A 72 14.63 3.31 14.93
C SER A 72 15.59 4.49 15.17
N GLN A 73 15.86 4.85 16.42
CA GLN A 73 16.77 5.94 16.80
C GLN A 73 17.87 5.42 17.71
N SER A 74 18.66 4.48 17.23
CA SER A 74 19.80 3.98 18.00
C SER A 74 20.97 4.95 17.96
N VAL A 75 21.59 5.19 19.12
CA VAL A 75 22.85 5.95 19.23
C VAL A 75 24.08 5.03 19.20
N GLN A 76 23.87 3.73 19.00
CA GLN A 76 24.94 2.74 18.88
C GLN A 76 25.57 2.80 17.50
N HIS A 77 26.86 2.53 17.42
CA HIS A 77 27.58 2.45 16.15
C HIS A 77 27.18 1.21 15.35
N THR A 78 27.53 1.21 14.06
CA THR A 78 27.13 0.18 13.07
C THR A 78 27.44 -1.25 13.51
N ASN A 79 28.67 -1.52 13.96
CA ASN A 79 29.07 -2.88 14.40
C ASN A 79 28.21 -3.40 15.55
N GLN A 80 27.89 -2.53 16.51
CA GLN A 80 27.03 -2.90 17.64
C GLN A 80 25.58 -3.13 17.20
N GLN A 81 25.06 -2.31 16.28
CA GLN A 81 23.72 -2.52 15.70
C GLN A 81 23.65 -3.85 14.92
N GLN A 82 24.68 -4.19 14.15
CA GLN A 82 24.78 -5.47 13.45
C GLN A 82 24.84 -6.64 14.44
N LEU A 83 25.61 -6.52 15.52
CA LEU A 83 25.66 -7.53 16.58
C LEU A 83 24.28 -7.76 17.21
N PHE A 84 23.56 -6.68 17.54
CA PHE A 84 22.22 -6.77 18.11
C PHE A 84 21.22 -7.41 17.15
N LEU A 85 21.21 -6.97 15.89
CA LEU A 85 20.28 -7.50 14.90
C LEU A 85 20.60 -8.96 14.56
N LYS A 86 21.88 -9.32 14.44
CA LYS A 86 22.33 -10.72 14.27
C LYS A 86 21.84 -11.61 15.41
N HIS A 87 22.04 -11.17 16.66
CA HIS A 87 21.59 -11.92 17.83
C HIS A 87 20.07 -12.05 17.88
N TYR A 88 19.35 -10.98 17.56
CA TYR A 88 17.89 -10.96 17.45
C TYR A 88 17.38 -11.98 16.42
N LEU A 89 17.98 -12.01 15.22
CA LEU A 89 17.62 -13.00 14.18
C LEU A 89 17.93 -14.44 14.60
N GLN A 90 19.03 -14.68 15.31
CA GLN A 90 19.34 -16.00 15.86
C GLN A 90 18.26 -16.46 16.85
N LEU A 91 17.85 -15.58 17.77
CA LEU A 91 16.78 -15.87 18.72
C LEU A 91 15.44 -16.12 18.01
N LEU A 92 15.08 -15.29 17.02
CA LEU A 92 13.88 -15.50 16.20
C LEU A 92 13.88 -16.87 15.52
N LYS A 93 14.98 -17.26 14.89
CA LYS A 93 15.11 -18.57 14.22
C LYS A 93 14.89 -19.73 15.19
N GLN A 94 15.33 -19.58 16.45
CA GLN A 94 15.14 -20.59 17.48
C GLN A 94 13.72 -20.59 18.08
N CYS A 95 13.04 -19.45 18.13
CA CYS A 95 11.68 -19.29 18.63
C CYS A 95 10.59 -19.62 17.59
N ASN A 96 10.88 -19.52 16.29
CA ASN A 96 9.90 -19.87 15.25
C ASN A 96 9.45 -21.34 15.33
N ASN A 97 10.24 -22.23 15.94
CA ASN A 97 9.84 -23.61 16.23
C ASN A 97 8.72 -23.72 17.30
N THR A 98 8.42 -22.65 18.04
CA THR A 98 7.44 -22.65 19.16
C THR A 98 6.17 -21.81 18.90
N ARG A 99 5.87 -21.46 17.63
CA ARG A 99 4.65 -20.69 17.22
C ARG A 99 4.45 -19.36 17.96
N THR A 100 5.54 -18.66 18.27
CA THR A 100 5.44 -17.29 18.81
C THR A 100 5.32 -16.28 17.67
N HIS A 101 4.29 -15.42 17.71
CA HIS A 101 4.15 -14.24 16.84
C HIS A 101 5.19 -13.18 17.24
N ALA A 102 6.47 -13.48 17.11
CA ALA A 102 7.53 -12.55 17.42
C ALA A 102 7.43 -11.32 16.49
N LEU A 103 7.43 -10.12 17.06
CA LEU A 103 7.29 -8.87 16.29
C LEU A 103 8.62 -8.49 15.65
N MET A 104 8.80 -8.74 14.35
CA MET A 104 9.86 -8.09 13.59
C MET A 104 9.55 -6.59 13.47
N VAL A 105 10.53 -5.75 13.82
CA VAL A 105 10.41 -4.28 13.80
C VAL A 105 11.18 -3.62 12.66
N VAL A 106 11.89 -4.41 11.84
CA VAL A 106 12.66 -3.94 10.67
C VAL A 106 12.51 -4.90 9.48
N PRO A 107 12.38 -4.42 8.24
CA PRO A 107 12.16 -3.02 7.86
C PRO A 107 10.79 -2.52 8.32
N LEU A 108 10.66 -1.19 8.41
CA LEU A 108 9.37 -0.56 8.71
C LEU A 108 8.57 -0.43 7.41
N VAL A 109 7.28 -0.76 7.47
CA VAL A 109 6.33 -0.62 6.36
C VAL A 109 5.30 0.46 6.70
N ASP A 110 5.10 1.43 5.81
CA ASP A 110 4.03 2.43 5.99
C ASP A 110 2.66 1.85 5.58
N ILE A 111 2.09 1.04 6.48
CA ILE A 111 0.86 0.27 6.22
C ILE A 111 -0.34 1.19 5.91
N GLN A 112 -0.45 2.34 6.57
CA GLN A 112 -1.63 3.21 6.40
C GLN A 112 -1.63 3.94 5.06
N ASN A 113 -0.46 4.19 4.47
CA ASN A 113 -0.29 4.87 3.19
C ASN A 113 -0.12 3.91 2.00
N ILE A 114 -0.47 2.63 2.16
CA ILE A 114 -0.49 1.68 1.04
C ILE A 114 -1.45 2.18 -0.05
N VAL A 115 -0.96 2.16 -1.28
CA VAL A 115 -1.72 2.45 -2.51
C VAL A 115 -1.99 1.13 -3.23
N VAL A 116 -3.21 0.97 -3.73
CA VAL A 116 -3.61 -0.21 -4.50
C VAL A 116 -4.16 0.24 -5.84
N ILE A 117 -3.64 -0.36 -6.92
CA ILE A 117 -4.12 -0.15 -8.29
C ILE A 117 -4.76 -1.46 -8.77
N TYR A 118 -6.01 -1.37 -9.17
CA TYR A 118 -6.79 -2.46 -9.76
C TYR A 118 -6.71 -2.36 -11.27
N GLY A 119 -5.85 -3.17 -11.88
CA GLY A 119 -5.63 -3.24 -13.31
C GLY A 119 -4.28 -2.69 -13.75
N GLU A 120 -4.10 -2.63 -15.07
CA GLU A 120 -2.83 -2.25 -15.71
C GLU A 120 -2.59 -0.72 -15.76
N ARG A 121 -3.65 0.07 -15.55
CA ARG A 121 -3.58 1.54 -15.58
C ARG A 121 -4.04 2.15 -14.25
N PRO A 122 -3.44 3.29 -13.84
CA PRO A 122 -2.37 4.04 -14.50
C PRO A 122 -0.99 3.35 -14.38
N ILE A 123 -0.08 3.58 -15.34
CA ILE A 123 1.28 3.02 -15.29
C ILE A 123 2.06 3.67 -14.14
N GLU A 124 2.11 5.00 -14.15
CA GLU A 124 2.75 5.81 -13.12
C GLU A 124 1.70 6.47 -12.22
N LEU A 125 2.01 6.52 -10.93
CA LEU A 125 1.27 7.33 -9.97
C LEU A 125 1.74 8.78 -10.08
N ILE A 126 1.11 9.51 -10.99
CA ILE A 126 1.34 10.94 -11.13
C ILE A 126 0.72 11.65 -9.92
N PRO A 127 1.39 12.64 -9.28
CA PRO A 127 0.83 13.38 -8.15
C PRO A 127 -0.60 13.87 -8.38
N GLU A 128 -0.99 14.28 -9.58
CA GLU A 128 -2.36 14.69 -9.92
C GLU A 128 -3.41 13.57 -9.75
N LEU A 129 -3.00 12.29 -9.72
CA LEU A 129 -3.86 11.14 -9.40
C LEU A 129 -3.94 10.88 -7.89
N ILE A 130 -3.00 11.42 -7.10
CA ILE A 130 -2.87 11.22 -5.64
C ILE A 130 -3.32 12.46 -4.83
N THR A 131 -2.88 13.66 -5.23
CA THR A 131 -3.06 14.96 -4.57
C THR A 131 -4.36 15.66 -4.97
N ASN A 132 -4.95 15.34 -6.12
CA ASN A 132 -6.26 15.91 -6.46
C ASN A 132 -7.41 15.31 -5.64
N VAL A 133 -7.20 14.34 -4.74
CA VAL A 133 -8.30 13.85 -3.91
C VAL A 133 -8.83 14.94 -2.97
N GLU A 134 -8.03 15.94 -2.57
CA GLU A 134 -8.54 17.05 -1.74
C GLU A 134 -9.30 18.12 -2.54
N THR A 135 -8.90 18.42 -3.78
CA THR A 135 -9.68 19.27 -4.70
C THR A 135 -10.89 18.53 -5.27
N LEU A 136 -10.79 17.21 -5.42
CA LEU A 136 -11.89 16.32 -5.78
C LEU A 136 -12.83 16.07 -4.62
N LYS A 137 -12.45 16.14 -3.33
CA LYS A 137 -13.42 15.98 -2.22
C LYS A 137 -14.58 16.99 -2.28
N ASN A 138 -14.35 18.18 -2.86
CA ASN A 138 -15.42 19.14 -3.13
C ASN A 138 -16.24 18.81 -4.39
N ASN A 139 -15.68 18.03 -5.33
CA ASN A 139 -16.26 17.66 -6.63
C ASN A 139 -16.50 16.14 -6.80
N GLU A 140 -16.36 15.32 -5.75
CA GLU A 140 -16.46 13.85 -5.79
C GLU A 140 -17.87 13.48 -6.24
N ASP A 141 -18.85 14.26 -5.78
CA ASP A 141 -20.24 14.19 -6.23
C ASP A 141 -20.40 14.49 -7.73
N GLU A 142 -19.64 15.42 -8.30
CA GLU A 142 -19.76 15.80 -9.72
C GLU A 142 -19.22 14.73 -10.67
N TRP A 143 -18.05 14.14 -10.38
CA TRP A 143 -17.52 13.05 -11.19
C TRP A 143 -18.36 11.78 -11.10
N VAL A 144 -18.89 11.47 -9.90
CA VAL A 144 -19.83 10.36 -9.74
C VAL A 144 -21.13 10.62 -10.51
N LYS A 145 -21.63 11.87 -10.53
CA LYS A 145 -22.79 12.24 -11.37
C LYS A 145 -22.50 12.05 -12.86
N LEU A 146 -21.34 12.49 -13.34
CA LEU A 146 -20.92 12.29 -14.73
C LEU A 146 -20.81 10.80 -15.08
N ALA A 147 -20.19 9.99 -14.23
CA ALA A 147 -20.08 8.55 -14.43
C ALA A 147 -21.46 7.86 -14.47
N LYS A 148 -22.39 8.26 -13.60
CA LYS A 148 -23.79 7.77 -13.62
C LYS A 148 -24.52 8.17 -14.90
N ALA A 149 -24.32 9.40 -15.36
CA ALA A 149 -24.87 9.87 -16.63
C ALA A 149 -24.35 9.07 -17.83
N ALA A 150 -23.04 8.82 -17.89
CA ALA A 150 -22.43 7.99 -18.93
C ALA A 150 -22.97 6.55 -18.91
N TYR A 151 -23.07 5.96 -17.71
CA TYR A 151 -23.62 4.61 -17.56
C TYR A 151 -25.07 4.52 -18.03
N TYR A 152 -25.91 5.49 -17.65
CA TYR A 152 -27.30 5.53 -18.09
C TYR A 152 -27.44 5.75 -19.59
N ALA A 153 -26.61 6.62 -20.19
CA ALA A 153 -26.61 6.87 -21.62
C ALA A 153 -26.34 5.60 -22.45
N ILE A 154 -25.46 4.73 -21.95
CA ILE A 154 -25.10 3.48 -22.64
C ILE A 154 -26.10 2.35 -22.33
N THR A 155 -26.52 2.21 -21.07
CA THR A 155 -27.31 1.04 -20.62
C THR A 155 -28.81 1.28 -20.52
N GLY A 156 -29.26 2.54 -20.54
CA GLY A 156 -30.65 2.94 -20.32
C GLY A 156 -31.15 2.73 -18.88
N SER A 157 -30.28 2.36 -17.94
CA SER A 157 -30.66 2.03 -16.56
C SER A 157 -29.58 2.44 -15.55
N PHE A 158 -29.95 2.59 -14.27
CA PHE A 158 -28.99 2.70 -13.17
C PHE A 158 -28.68 1.35 -12.52
N ALA A 159 -29.49 0.33 -12.84
CA ALA A 159 -29.31 -0.99 -12.28
C ALA A 159 -27.92 -1.52 -12.66
N GLY A 160 -27.13 -1.89 -11.65
CA GLY A 160 -25.78 -2.40 -11.85
C GLY A 160 -24.68 -1.35 -11.94
N PHE A 161 -24.98 -0.04 -11.88
CA PHE A 161 -23.92 0.98 -11.81
C PHE A 161 -23.03 0.74 -10.59
N ARG A 162 -21.72 0.73 -10.82
CA ARG A 162 -20.70 0.60 -9.78
C ARG A 162 -19.58 1.59 -10.06
N GLU A 163 -19.21 2.32 -9.03
CA GLU A 163 -18.05 3.21 -9.11
C GLU A 163 -16.77 2.38 -9.27
N THR A 164 -16.16 2.47 -10.44
CA THR A 164 -14.86 1.87 -10.75
C THR A 164 -13.76 2.85 -10.38
N GLY A 165 -13.29 2.76 -9.14
CA GLY A 165 -12.08 3.45 -8.72
C GLY A 165 -10.87 2.53 -8.88
N THR A 166 -10.08 2.73 -9.95
CA THR A 166 -8.88 1.93 -10.27
C THR A 166 -7.78 2.12 -9.24
N VAL A 167 -7.60 3.34 -8.73
CA VAL A 167 -6.61 3.66 -7.69
C VAL A 167 -7.31 3.85 -6.34
N ARG A 168 -6.79 3.20 -5.30
CA ARG A 168 -7.23 3.36 -3.90
C ARG A 168 -6.05 3.75 -3.02
N THR A 169 -6.25 4.72 -2.16
CA THR A 169 -5.23 5.29 -1.27
C THR A 169 -5.78 5.43 0.15
N ALA A 170 -5.02 6.05 1.06
CA ALA A 170 -5.51 6.41 2.38
C ALA A 170 -6.61 7.49 2.37
N SER A 171 -6.70 8.28 1.30
CA SER A 171 -7.65 9.39 1.18
C SER A 171 -8.95 9.01 0.47
N THR A 172 -9.02 7.85 -0.21
CA THR A 172 -10.21 7.38 -0.92
C THR A 172 -11.24 6.73 0.01
N ASN A 173 -12.50 6.67 -0.42
CA ASN A 173 -13.54 5.92 0.28
C ASN A 173 -13.33 4.40 0.10
N ASN A 174 -12.78 3.76 1.13
CA ASN A 174 -12.47 2.32 1.13
C ASN A 174 -13.48 1.47 1.90
N SER A 175 -14.68 2.00 2.19
CA SER A 175 -15.72 1.29 2.94
C SER A 175 -16.33 0.10 2.19
N LYS A 176 -16.21 0.08 0.85
CA LYS A 176 -16.75 -0.99 -0.01
C LYS A 176 -15.61 -1.76 -0.68
N ILE A 177 -15.78 -3.08 -0.77
CA ILE A 177 -14.85 -3.95 -1.49
C ILE A 177 -14.95 -3.64 -3.00
N PRO A 178 -13.85 -3.21 -3.65
CA PRO A 178 -13.82 -2.99 -5.09
C PRO A 178 -13.88 -4.30 -5.88
N PHE A 179 -14.18 -4.16 -7.17
CA PHE A 179 -14.06 -5.26 -8.12
C PHE A 179 -12.75 -5.15 -8.90
N ALA A 180 -12.20 -6.30 -9.28
CA ALA A 180 -11.06 -6.40 -10.18
C ALA A 180 -11.38 -7.41 -11.30
N PRO A 181 -10.99 -7.15 -12.54
CA PRO A 181 -11.08 -8.14 -13.60
C PRO A 181 -10.11 -9.31 -13.35
N PRO A 182 -10.46 -10.52 -13.80
CA PRO A 182 -9.53 -11.64 -13.76
C PRO A 182 -8.41 -11.41 -14.77
N LEU A 183 -7.25 -12.02 -14.51
CA LEU A 183 -6.06 -11.97 -15.37
C LEU A 183 -5.41 -10.58 -15.53
N GLU A 184 -5.76 -9.61 -14.69
CA GLU A 184 -5.08 -8.32 -14.60
C GLU A 184 -4.40 -8.13 -13.24
N ARG A 185 -3.37 -7.27 -13.19
CA ARG A 185 -2.64 -7.02 -11.95
C ARG A 185 -3.45 -6.22 -10.94
N MET A 186 -3.59 -6.75 -9.73
CA MET A 186 -3.80 -5.97 -8.51
C MET A 186 -2.43 -5.56 -7.97
N ARG A 187 -2.03 -4.32 -8.21
CA ARG A 187 -0.72 -3.77 -7.81
C ARG A 187 -0.83 -3.17 -6.42
N VAL A 188 0.04 -3.59 -5.51
CA VAL A 188 0.13 -3.08 -4.15
C VAL A 188 1.46 -2.35 -4.02
N ILE A 189 1.36 -1.05 -3.75
CA ILE A 189 2.50 -0.16 -3.62
C ILE A 189 2.59 0.25 -2.16
N LEU A 190 3.67 -0.16 -1.51
CA LEU A 190 3.97 0.10 -0.10
C LEU A 190 5.32 0.80 0.03
N SER A 191 5.56 1.47 1.14
CA SER A 191 6.85 2.13 1.39
C SER A 191 7.65 1.36 2.42
N LEU A 192 8.89 0.99 2.07
CA LEU A 192 9.86 0.36 2.96
C LEU A 192 10.80 1.40 3.56
N LYS A 193 11.08 1.31 4.86
CA LYS A 193 12.00 2.20 5.56
C LYS A 193 13.02 1.39 6.35
N ASN A 194 14.29 1.72 6.19
CA ASN A 194 15.36 1.26 7.06
C ASN A 194 15.77 2.41 8.00
N SER A 195 15.59 2.21 9.31
CA SER A 195 15.99 3.20 10.32
C SER A 195 17.35 2.89 10.95
N MET A 196 17.96 1.77 10.59
CA MET A 196 19.25 1.33 11.13
C MET A 196 20.40 2.01 10.39
N ASP A 197 21.57 2.07 11.03
CA ASP A 197 22.82 2.54 10.41
C ASP A 197 23.53 1.45 9.59
N ILE A 198 22.89 0.28 9.45
CA ILE A 198 23.38 -0.86 8.68
C ILE A 198 22.40 -1.19 7.55
N PRO A 199 22.87 -1.72 6.41
CA PRO A 199 21.99 -2.12 5.33
C PRO A 199 21.14 -3.33 5.75
N LEU A 200 19.90 -3.39 5.27
CA LEU A 200 19.02 -4.55 5.46
C LEU A 200 18.86 -5.30 4.14
N LEU A 201 19.35 -6.54 4.10
CA LEU A 201 19.21 -7.42 2.94
C LEU A 201 17.92 -8.24 3.07
N LEU A 202 16.99 -8.03 2.15
CA LEU A 202 15.74 -8.80 2.07
C LEU A 202 15.80 -9.72 0.85
N LYS A 203 15.35 -10.98 1.00
CA LYS A 203 15.23 -11.95 -0.08
C LYS A 203 13.83 -12.56 -0.15
N ASN A 204 13.47 -13.15 -1.30
CA ASN A 204 12.21 -13.86 -1.52
C ASN A 204 10.99 -13.01 -1.13
N ILE A 205 10.96 -11.75 -1.54
CA ILE A 205 9.95 -10.79 -1.12
C ILE A 205 8.70 -11.00 -1.97
N HIS A 206 7.55 -11.21 -1.32
CA HIS A 206 6.28 -11.47 -2.00
C HIS A 206 5.09 -11.11 -1.10
N LEU A 207 3.91 -11.01 -1.70
CA LEU A 207 2.66 -10.82 -0.96
C LEU A 207 2.09 -12.17 -0.53
N GLU A 208 1.44 -12.20 0.63
CA GLU A 208 0.64 -13.34 1.05
C GLU A 208 -0.83 -13.03 0.87
N VAL A 209 -1.54 -13.99 0.27
CA VAL A 209 -2.88 -13.82 -0.25
C VAL A 209 -3.81 -14.88 0.33
N SER A 210 -5.04 -14.51 0.68
CA SER A 210 -6.07 -15.40 1.21
C SER A 210 -6.73 -16.26 0.10
N ALA A 211 -5.92 -16.99 -0.65
CA ALA A 211 -6.37 -17.89 -1.72
C ALA A 211 -5.35 -19.01 -1.91
N ASP A 212 -5.76 -20.10 -2.56
CA ASP A 212 -4.83 -21.15 -2.95
C ASP A 212 -3.79 -20.58 -3.95
N PRO A 213 -2.47 -20.80 -3.75
CA PRO A 213 -1.42 -20.30 -4.64
C PRO A 213 -1.58 -20.71 -6.12
N THR A 214 -2.31 -21.78 -6.42
CA THR A 214 -2.60 -22.20 -7.79
C THR A 214 -3.66 -21.32 -8.48
N MET A 215 -4.41 -20.51 -7.72
CA MET A 215 -5.51 -19.67 -8.21
C MET A 215 -5.10 -18.24 -8.56
N TYR A 216 -3.84 -17.87 -8.39
CA TYR A 216 -3.31 -16.56 -8.77
C TYR A 216 -1.86 -16.67 -9.23
N LEU A 217 -1.37 -15.62 -9.89
CA LEU A 217 0.05 -15.38 -10.09
C LEU A 217 0.46 -14.19 -9.23
N GLN A 218 1.73 -14.09 -8.88
CA GLN A 218 2.22 -12.93 -8.14
C GLN A 218 3.65 -12.58 -8.51
N THR A 219 4.02 -11.34 -8.23
CA THR A 219 5.40 -10.89 -8.32
C THR A 219 6.21 -11.44 -7.16
N PHE A 220 7.38 -11.98 -7.46
CA PHE A 220 8.43 -12.30 -6.50
C PHE A 220 9.63 -11.41 -6.79
N THR A 221 10.16 -10.78 -5.74
CA THR A 221 11.42 -10.03 -5.83
C THR A 221 12.49 -10.82 -5.09
N ASP A 222 13.49 -11.29 -5.83
CA ASP A 222 14.51 -12.20 -5.31
C ASP A 222 15.33 -11.58 -4.19
N MET A 223 15.74 -10.32 -4.36
CA MET A 223 16.63 -9.65 -3.43
C MET A 223 16.55 -8.12 -3.56
N ILE A 224 16.51 -7.43 -2.43
CA ILE A 224 16.77 -5.98 -2.35
C ILE A 224 17.65 -5.67 -1.13
N THR A 225 18.46 -4.63 -1.24
CA THR A 225 19.20 -4.06 -0.11
C THR A 225 18.59 -2.70 0.21
N LEU A 226 18.11 -2.54 1.44
CA LEU A 226 17.68 -1.25 1.95
C LEU A 226 18.87 -0.55 2.59
N GLU A 227 19.32 0.54 1.99
CA GLU A 227 20.47 1.31 2.47
C GLU A 227 20.26 1.84 3.90
N PRO A 228 21.36 2.07 4.66
CA PRO A 228 21.28 2.69 5.97
C PRO A 228 20.46 3.98 5.97
N LYS A 229 19.61 4.16 6.99
CA LYS A 229 18.78 5.36 7.17
C LYS A 229 17.93 5.75 5.96
N CYS A 230 17.59 4.81 5.07
CA CYS A 230 16.77 5.11 3.91
C CYS A 230 15.32 5.44 4.31
N GLU A 231 14.79 6.56 3.83
CA GLU A 231 13.42 6.98 4.09
C GLU A 231 12.47 6.51 2.98
N ARG A 232 11.40 5.83 3.38
CA ARG A 232 10.20 5.49 2.59
C ARG A 232 10.46 5.26 1.09
N ILE A 233 11.11 4.16 0.78
CA ILE A 233 11.33 3.72 -0.60
C ILE A 233 10.03 3.06 -1.10
N PRO A 234 9.40 3.56 -2.19
CA PRO A 234 8.25 2.91 -2.78
C PRO A 234 8.64 1.55 -3.35
N PHE A 235 7.83 0.55 -3.06
CA PHE A 235 8.05 -0.83 -3.45
C PHE A 235 6.73 -1.42 -3.95
N GLU A 236 6.73 -1.90 -5.18
CA GLU A 236 5.56 -2.43 -5.86
C GLU A 236 5.65 -3.95 -5.97
N LEU A 237 4.56 -4.63 -5.60
CA LEU A 237 4.32 -6.03 -5.89
C LEU A 237 2.93 -6.17 -6.52
N SER A 238 2.70 -7.23 -7.28
CA SER A 238 1.40 -7.46 -7.90
C SER A 238 0.89 -8.87 -7.69
N VAL A 239 -0.43 -9.01 -7.70
CA VAL A 239 -1.16 -10.29 -7.70
C VAL A 239 -2.11 -10.29 -8.88
N ILE A 240 -2.12 -11.37 -9.66
CA ILE A 240 -3.00 -11.55 -10.82
C ILE A 240 -3.97 -12.69 -10.49
N PRO A 241 -5.24 -12.39 -10.16
CA PRO A 241 -6.24 -13.42 -9.91
C PRO A 241 -6.57 -14.19 -11.20
N LYS A 242 -6.73 -15.51 -11.12
CA LYS A 242 -7.30 -16.31 -12.22
C LYS A 242 -8.83 -16.20 -12.25
N GLU A 243 -9.47 -16.76 -13.26
CA GLU A 243 -10.94 -16.66 -13.43
C GLU A 243 -11.75 -17.40 -12.35
N VAL A 244 -11.15 -18.39 -11.70
CA VAL A 244 -11.84 -19.29 -10.75
C VAL A 244 -12.00 -18.72 -9.34
N ILE A 245 -11.32 -17.62 -9.03
CA ILE A 245 -11.36 -17.00 -7.70
C ILE A 245 -12.47 -15.95 -7.67
N ASP A 246 -13.31 -15.93 -6.64
CA ASP A 246 -14.38 -14.92 -6.48
C ASP A 246 -13.92 -13.69 -5.68
N LYS A 247 -12.95 -13.89 -4.78
CA LYS A 247 -12.47 -12.87 -3.86
C LYS A 247 -11.02 -13.12 -3.49
N ILE A 248 -10.22 -12.06 -3.54
CA ILE A 248 -8.81 -12.08 -3.18
C ILE A 248 -8.56 -11.03 -2.09
N ARG A 249 -7.72 -11.36 -1.10
CA ARG A 249 -7.26 -10.40 -0.09
C ARG A 249 -5.78 -10.59 0.18
N VAL A 250 -5.03 -9.52 0.02
CA VAL A 250 -3.63 -9.45 0.43
C VAL A 250 -3.59 -9.17 1.93
N HIS A 251 -2.91 -10.01 2.72
CA HIS A 251 -2.90 -9.87 4.19
C HIS A 251 -1.51 -9.70 4.80
N SER A 252 -0.43 -10.08 4.11
CA SER A 252 0.94 -9.85 4.60
C SER A 252 1.92 -9.54 3.47
N LEU A 253 3.02 -8.91 3.85
CA LEU A 253 4.26 -8.86 3.06
C LEU A 253 5.24 -9.87 3.67
N SER A 254 5.66 -10.86 2.89
CA SER A 254 6.60 -11.91 3.31
C SER A 254 7.97 -11.69 2.70
N PHE A 255 9.02 -11.92 3.48
CA PHE A 255 10.42 -11.83 3.05
C PHE A 255 11.34 -12.59 4.01
N ASN A 256 12.55 -12.86 3.54
CA ASN A 256 13.66 -13.33 4.34
C ASN A 256 14.59 -12.17 4.68
N LEU A 257 14.77 -11.85 5.97
CA LEU A 257 15.79 -10.89 6.41
C LEU A 257 17.10 -11.64 6.62
N VAL A 258 18.16 -11.16 5.95
CA VAL A 258 19.47 -11.83 5.91
C VAL A 258 20.55 -10.95 6.52
N ILE A 259 21.33 -11.52 7.44
CA ILE A 259 22.52 -10.90 8.02
C ILE A 259 23.60 -11.97 8.14
N ASP A 260 24.74 -11.73 7.49
CA ASP A 260 25.80 -12.72 7.33
C ASP A 260 25.20 -14.04 6.79
N GLU A 261 25.39 -15.15 7.51
CA GLU A 261 24.87 -16.48 7.20
C GLU A 261 23.47 -16.77 7.77
N ILE A 262 22.87 -15.81 8.50
CA ILE A 262 21.57 -16.00 9.15
C ILE A 262 20.48 -15.42 8.26
N SER A 263 19.53 -16.29 7.88
CA SER A 263 18.31 -15.93 7.16
C SER A 263 17.09 -16.32 8.00
N VAL A 264 16.18 -15.37 8.21
CA VAL A 264 14.92 -15.58 8.93
C VAL A 264 13.75 -15.15 8.05
N ALA A 265 12.84 -16.09 7.78
CA ALA A 265 11.58 -15.81 7.10
C ALA A 265 10.61 -15.09 8.05
N TYR A 266 9.97 -14.04 7.55
CA TYR A 266 9.04 -13.25 8.31
C TYR A 266 7.93 -12.66 7.43
N SER A 267 6.73 -12.53 8.00
CA SER A 267 5.57 -11.96 7.33
C SER A 267 5.03 -10.78 8.14
N ILE A 268 5.09 -9.56 7.57
CA ILE A 268 4.52 -8.35 8.17
C ILE A 268 3.02 -8.30 7.83
N PRO A 269 2.12 -8.36 8.82
CA PRO A 269 0.69 -8.23 8.58
C PRO A 269 0.32 -6.82 8.08
N LEU A 270 -0.38 -6.73 6.95
CA LEU A 270 -0.80 -5.48 6.34
C LEU A 270 -2.19 -5.06 6.85
N ASN A 271 -2.29 -4.82 8.16
CA ASN A 271 -3.55 -4.45 8.83
C ASN A 271 -3.81 -2.94 8.73
N ILE A 272 -4.50 -2.53 7.68
CA ILE A 272 -4.92 -1.14 7.46
C ILE A 272 -6.07 -0.79 8.42
N ARG A 273 -6.04 0.42 8.98
CA ARG A 273 -7.11 0.96 9.81
C ARG A 273 -7.89 1.98 9.00
N GLY A 274 -9.22 1.84 8.97
CA GLY A 274 -10.08 2.82 8.31
C GLY A 274 -10.21 4.12 9.11
N PRO A 275 -11.03 5.07 8.64
CA PRO A 275 -11.22 6.36 9.29
C PRO A 275 -11.81 6.19 10.70
N ARG A 276 -11.42 7.09 11.62
CA ARG A 276 -11.96 7.10 12.98
C ARG A 276 -13.43 7.54 12.96
N LEU A 277 -14.32 6.76 13.59
CA LEU A 277 -15.76 6.99 13.55
C LEU A 277 -16.26 7.99 14.62
N ASN A 278 -15.56 8.11 15.76
CA ASN A 278 -16.00 8.96 16.88
C ASN A 278 -15.43 10.39 16.79
N ASN A 279 -15.83 11.18 15.78
CA ASN A 279 -15.34 12.57 15.62
C ASN A 279 -16.24 13.65 16.27
N THR A 280 -17.42 13.28 16.80
CA THR A 280 -18.37 14.23 17.42
C THR A 280 -18.33 14.19 18.95
N LYS A 281 -18.40 15.37 19.59
CA LYS A 281 -18.36 15.56 21.06
C LYS A 281 -19.40 14.73 21.84
N LYS A 282 -20.53 14.33 21.21
CA LYS A 282 -21.57 13.47 21.83
C LYS A 282 -21.18 11.99 21.91
N GLU A 283 -20.21 11.51 21.13
CA GLU A 283 -19.79 10.09 21.10
C GLU A 283 -18.52 9.81 21.91
N VAL A 284 -17.85 10.86 22.42
CA VAL A 284 -16.67 10.77 23.30
C VAL A 284 -16.99 10.08 24.64
N ASN A 285 -18.27 9.97 25.01
CA ASN A 285 -18.72 9.21 26.18
C ASN A 285 -18.74 7.68 25.98
N LYS A 286 -18.39 7.16 24.79
CA LYS A 286 -18.12 5.73 24.57
C LYS A 286 -16.63 5.48 24.78
N THR A 287 -16.28 4.64 25.74
CA THR A 287 -14.92 4.30 26.19
C THR A 287 -14.02 3.59 25.16
N SER A 288 -14.47 3.37 23.92
CA SER A 288 -13.72 2.67 22.89
C SER A 288 -13.58 3.49 21.60
N VAL A 289 -12.35 3.60 21.10
CA VAL A 289 -12.05 4.20 19.79
C VAL A 289 -12.44 3.20 18.71
N LEU A 290 -13.48 3.53 17.93
CA LEU A 290 -13.93 2.72 16.80
C LEU A 290 -13.35 3.27 15.48
N TYR A 291 -12.79 2.36 14.69
CA TYR A 291 -12.32 2.63 13.33
C TYR A 291 -13.27 1.98 12.33
N GLY A 292 -13.51 2.65 11.21
CA GLY A 292 -14.23 2.06 10.08
C GLY A 292 -13.40 0.97 9.40
N GLU A 293 -14.05 0.20 8.53
CA GLU A 293 -13.38 -0.78 7.69
C GLU A 293 -12.62 -0.10 6.55
N ASP A 294 -11.53 -0.73 6.12
CA ASP A 294 -10.79 -0.36 4.91
C ASP A 294 -10.52 -1.60 4.07
N HIS A 295 -11.15 -1.66 2.89
CA HIS A 295 -11.11 -2.81 2.01
C HIS A 295 -10.10 -2.67 0.86
N ARG A 296 -9.16 -1.72 0.92
CA ARG A 296 -8.27 -1.44 -0.24
C ARG A 296 -7.35 -2.59 -0.62
N LEU A 297 -7.06 -3.53 0.29
CA LEU A 297 -6.27 -4.75 0.02
C LEU A 297 -7.14 -5.97 -0.34
N THR A 298 -8.44 -5.77 -0.59
CA THR A 298 -9.39 -6.83 -0.92
C THR A 298 -10.07 -6.51 -2.24
N ALA A 299 -10.20 -7.49 -3.12
CA ALA A 299 -10.94 -7.36 -4.37
C ALA A 299 -11.94 -8.50 -4.54
N LYS A 300 -13.12 -8.20 -5.08
CA LYS A 300 -14.00 -9.20 -5.69
C LYS A 300 -13.60 -9.37 -7.14
N VAL A 301 -13.32 -10.58 -7.56
CA VAL A 301 -12.91 -10.85 -8.94
C VAL A 301 -14.16 -11.01 -9.78
N SER A 302 -14.25 -10.29 -10.90
CA SER A 302 -15.38 -10.42 -11.81
C SER A 302 -15.29 -11.69 -12.65
N LYS A 303 -16.44 -12.17 -13.12
CA LYS A 303 -16.49 -13.36 -14.02
C LYS A 303 -16.00 -13.08 -15.44
N LYS A 304 -15.99 -11.81 -15.84
CA LYS A 304 -15.57 -11.36 -17.16
C LYS A 304 -14.42 -10.38 -17.00
N GLN A 305 -13.49 -10.40 -17.95
CA GLN A 305 -12.51 -9.34 -18.14
C GLN A 305 -13.20 -8.04 -18.52
N TRP A 306 -12.51 -6.92 -18.33
CA TRP A 306 -13.05 -5.59 -18.61
C TRP A 306 -12.40 -4.98 -19.86
N PRO A 307 -13.10 -4.08 -20.57
CA PRO A 307 -12.48 -3.35 -21.65
C PRO A 307 -11.43 -2.40 -21.05
N LEU A 308 -10.28 -2.28 -21.72
CA LEU A 308 -9.23 -1.34 -21.34
C LEU A 308 -8.95 -0.42 -22.51
N VAL A 309 -9.18 0.86 -22.29
CA VAL A 309 -9.04 1.89 -23.32
C VAL A 309 -7.97 2.89 -22.89
N GLU A 310 -7.10 3.23 -23.82
CA GLU A 310 -6.16 4.33 -23.70
C GLU A 310 -6.63 5.49 -24.57
N ILE A 311 -6.62 6.69 -24.00
CA ILE A 311 -7.09 7.90 -24.65
C ILE A 311 -5.89 8.84 -24.77
N ASP A 312 -5.49 9.12 -26.00
CA ASP A 312 -4.39 10.03 -26.29
C ASP A 312 -4.93 11.46 -26.40
N LEU A 313 -4.77 12.21 -25.32
CA LEU A 313 -5.10 13.64 -25.26
C LEU A 313 -3.83 14.51 -25.28
N PRO A 314 -3.83 15.65 -25.97
CA PRO A 314 -2.71 16.57 -25.94
C PRO A 314 -2.46 17.09 -24.52
N SER A 315 -1.19 17.17 -24.13
CA SER A 315 -0.76 17.63 -22.81
C SER A 315 -1.38 18.97 -22.42
N LYS A 316 -1.71 19.14 -21.14
CA LYS A 316 -2.29 20.37 -20.56
C LYS A 316 -1.52 21.64 -20.91
N ARG A 317 -0.20 21.56 -21.12
CA ARG A 317 0.63 22.71 -21.54
C ARG A 317 0.29 23.22 -22.95
N ARG A 318 -0.32 22.39 -23.80
CA ARG A 318 -0.83 22.77 -25.13
C ARG A 318 -2.27 23.28 -25.09
N LEU A 319 -2.91 23.34 -23.91
CA LEU A 319 -4.29 23.81 -23.71
C LEU A 319 -4.38 25.29 -23.29
N THR A 320 -3.29 26.06 -23.34
CA THR A 320 -3.34 27.50 -23.08
C THR A 320 -4.08 28.19 -24.22
N ALA A 321 -5.26 28.73 -23.92
CA ALA A 321 -6.13 29.42 -24.86
C ALA A 321 -6.51 30.80 -24.32
N PHE A 322 -6.73 31.76 -25.22
CA PHE A 322 -7.31 33.05 -24.85
C PHE A 322 -8.82 32.92 -24.59
N CYS A 323 -9.39 33.85 -23.82
CA CYS A 323 -10.84 33.88 -23.59
C CYS A 323 -11.58 33.99 -24.93
N GLY A 324 -12.52 33.07 -25.18
CA GLY A 324 -13.28 32.99 -26.43
C GLY A 324 -12.56 32.33 -27.60
N GLN A 325 -11.30 31.90 -27.44
CA GLN A 325 -10.60 31.14 -28.47
C GLN A 325 -11.15 29.72 -28.56
N ILE A 326 -11.52 29.31 -29.77
CA ILE A 326 -11.88 27.92 -30.06
C ILE A 326 -10.59 27.11 -30.27
N CYS A 327 -10.42 26.05 -29.48
CA CYS A 327 -9.32 25.12 -29.65
C CYS A 327 -9.83 23.77 -30.14
N ARG A 328 -9.15 23.22 -31.15
CA ARG A 328 -9.42 21.88 -31.67
C ARG A 328 -8.33 20.93 -31.22
N PHE A 329 -8.75 19.78 -30.71
CA PHE A 329 -7.87 18.69 -30.32
C PHE A 329 -8.33 17.42 -31.00
N ASN A 330 -7.41 16.70 -31.62
CA ASN A 330 -7.67 15.33 -32.03
C ASN A 330 -7.43 14.45 -30.80
N CYS A 331 -8.32 13.48 -30.60
CA CYS A 331 -8.29 12.56 -29.50
C CYS A 331 -8.42 11.18 -30.10
N ASP A 332 -7.40 10.36 -29.88
CA ASP A 332 -7.44 8.99 -30.37
C ASP A 332 -7.79 8.05 -29.21
N VAL A 333 -8.64 7.08 -29.51
CA VAL A 333 -9.16 6.11 -28.55
C VAL A 333 -8.70 4.71 -28.98
N ASN A 334 -7.78 4.15 -28.21
CA ASN A 334 -7.15 2.86 -28.48
C ASN A 334 -7.70 1.80 -27.53
N ASN A 335 -8.26 0.72 -28.05
CA ASN A 335 -8.56 -0.45 -27.23
C ASN A 335 -7.28 -1.28 -27.04
N ILE A 336 -6.63 -1.09 -25.89
CA ILE A 336 -5.41 -1.80 -25.50
C ILE A 336 -5.71 -3.02 -24.60
N GLY A 337 -6.98 -3.33 -24.38
CA GLY A 337 -7.41 -4.48 -23.59
C GLY A 337 -7.39 -5.78 -24.37
N VAL A 338 -8.09 -6.78 -23.83
CA VAL A 338 -8.21 -8.13 -24.41
C VAL A 338 -9.63 -8.42 -24.92
N ILE A 339 -10.61 -7.61 -24.54
CA ILE A 339 -11.99 -7.71 -25.00
C ILE A 339 -12.41 -6.47 -25.81
N PRO A 340 -13.33 -6.61 -26.77
CA PRO A 340 -13.83 -5.47 -27.54
C PRO A 340 -14.60 -4.49 -26.64
N VAL A 341 -14.50 -3.21 -26.97
CA VAL A 341 -15.40 -2.17 -26.44
C VAL A 341 -16.68 -2.25 -27.23
N GLU A 342 -17.82 -2.46 -26.57
CA GLU A 342 -19.13 -2.54 -27.24
C GLU A 342 -19.69 -1.14 -27.56
N ALA A 343 -19.55 -0.22 -26.63
CA ALA A 343 -20.03 1.14 -26.73
C ALA A 343 -19.17 2.09 -25.89
N PHE A 344 -19.10 3.35 -26.32
CA PHE A 344 -18.41 4.43 -25.62
C PHE A 344 -19.17 5.75 -25.84
N CYS A 345 -19.19 6.61 -24.83
CA CYS A 345 -19.81 7.92 -24.90
C CYS A 345 -18.91 8.95 -24.19
N ILE A 346 -19.09 10.22 -24.52
CA ILE A 346 -18.42 11.34 -23.87
C ILE A 346 -19.47 12.12 -23.09
N VAL A 347 -19.18 12.46 -21.84
CA VAL A 347 -20.06 13.25 -20.97
C VAL A 347 -19.34 14.48 -20.45
N THR A 348 -20.08 15.58 -20.28
CA THR A 348 -19.56 16.84 -19.75
C THR A 348 -20.62 17.54 -18.92
N ASN A 349 -20.20 18.25 -17.88
CA ASN A 349 -21.03 19.18 -17.11
C ASN A 349 -21.05 20.61 -17.70
N HIS A 350 -20.37 20.81 -18.83
CA HIS A 350 -20.32 22.07 -19.58
C HIS A 350 -20.62 21.82 -21.07
N PRO A 351 -21.85 21.40 -21.44
CA PRO A 351 -22.23 21.11 -22.82
C PRO A 351 -22.08 22.31 -23.77
N GLU A 352 -22.17 23.54 -23.25
CA GLU A 352 -22.04 24.79 -23.99
C GLU A 352 -20.60 25.11 -24.41
N LEU A 353 -19.60 24.49 -23.78
CA LEU A 353 -18.18 24.75 -24.03
C LEU A 353 -17.51 23.71 -24.94
N ILE A 354 -18.20 22.60 -25.25
CA ILE A 354 -17.61 21.45 -25.94
C ILE A 354 -18.44 21.06 -27.16
N SER A 355 -17.77 20.84 -28.29
CA SER A 355 -18.35 20.20 -29.47
C SER A 355 -17.53 18.97 -29.82
N VAL A 356 -18.19 17.84 -30.01
CA VAL A 356 -17.56 16.57 -30.36
C VAL A 356 -17.81 16.28 -31.83
N TYR A 357 -16.76 15.84 -32.52
CA TYR A 357 -16.82 15.41 -33.90
C TYR A 357 -16.24 13.99 -33.99
N GLU A 358 -16.85 13.12 -34.78
CA GLU A 358 -16.36 11.76 -35.04
C GLU A 358 -16.15 11.53 -36.55
N GLU A 359 -15.25 10.63 -36.92
CA GLU A 359 -15.06 10.26 -38.32
C GLU A 359 -16.36 9.69 -38.92
N GLU A 360 -16.68 10.08 -40.16
CA GLU A 360 -17.87 9.58 -40.86
C GLU A 360 -17.80 8.08 -41.14
N CYS A 361 -16.59 7.60 -41.43
CA CYS A 361 -16.19 6.21 -41.63
C CYS A 361 -14.77 6.03 -41.08
N PRO A 362 -14.39 4.86 -40.54
CA PRO A 362 -13.03 4.62 -40.05
C PRO A 362 -11.96 4.90 -41.12
N GLY A 363 -11.01 5.79 -40.82
CA GLY A 363 -9.94 6.20 -41.73
C GLY A 363 -10.33 7.30 -42.72
N SER A 364 -11.50 7.91 -42.57
CA SER A 364 -11.95 9.06 -43.37
C SER A 364 -11.34 10.36 -42.85
N THR A 365 -11.00 11.28 -43.75
CA THR A 365 -10.63 12.66 -43.38
C THR A 365 -11.84 13.53 -43.04
N ALA A 366 -13.06 13.05 -43.30
CA ALA A 366 -14.31 13.77 -43.05
C ALA A 366 -14.85 13.45 -41.65
N PHE A 367 -15.21 14.51 -40.92
CA PHE A 367 -15.75 14.45 -39.56
C PHE A 367 -17.18 14.95 -39.54
N ARG A 368 -18.06 14.24 -38.83
CA ARG A 368 -19.42 14.71 -38.55
C ARG A 368 -19.55 15.21 -37.11
N ALA A 369 -20.37 16.24 -36.92
CA ALA A 369 -20.73 16.70 -35.59
C ALA A 369 -21.57 15.64 -34.86
N VAL A 370 -21.19 15.33 -33.63
CA VAL A 370 -21.97 14.46 -32.74
C VAL A 370 -22.96 15.32 -31.98
N LYS A 371 -24.25 14.96 -32.06
CA LYS A 371 -25.30 15.71 -31.35
C LYS A 371 -25.15 15.53 -29.84
N CYS A 372 -25.08 16.64 -29.12
CA CYS A 372 -25.21 16.66 -27.67
C CYS A 372 -26.68 16.43 -27.28
N SER A 373 -26.94 15.46 -26.42
CA SER A 373 -28.22 15.27 -25.75
C SER A 373 -28.10 15.56 -24.26
N SER A 374 -29.11 16.19 -23.66
CA SER A 374 -29.18 16.33 -22.20
C SER A 374 -29.52 14.98 -21.56
N THR A 375 -29.00 14.74 -20.36
CA THR A 375 -29.37 13.52 -19.60
C THR A 375 -30.74 13.68 -18.95
N ALA A 376 -31.44 12.56 -18.76
CA ALA A 376 -32.66 12.52 -17.93
C ALA A 376 -32.41 12.80 -16.44
N ILE A 377 -31.15 12.75 -15.99
CA ILE A 377 -30.74 12.86 -14.58
C ILE A 377 -30.46 14.31 -14.21
N ASN A 378 -29.79 15.03 -15.10
CA ASN A 378 -29.37 16.40 -14.91
C ASN A 378 -29.29 17.09 -16.27
N ALA A 379 -30.14 18.10 -16.48
CA ALA A 379 -30.17 18.87 -17.70
C ALA A 379 -28.85 19.64 -17.95
N ALA A 380 -28.04 19.86 -16.92
CA ALA A 380 -26.71 20.47 -17.03
C ALA A 380 -25.63 19.51 -17.55
N VAL A 381 -25.91 18.20 -17.65
CA VAL A 381 -24.97 17.21 -18.21
C VAL A 381 -25.31 16.94 -19.67
N GLY A 382 -24.33 17.20 -20.53
CA GLY A 382 -24.36 16.83 -21.94
C GLY A 382 -23.76 15.45 -22.18
N VAL A 383 -24.37 14.70 -23.10
CA VAL A 383 -23.93 13.39 -23.56
C VAL A 383 -23.73 13.42 -25.07
N PHE A 384 -22.57 12.95 -25.51
CA PHE A 384 -22.25 12.71 -26.91
C PHE A 384 -22.15 11.20 -27.14
N ASN A 385 -23.17 10.63 -27.78
CA ASN A 385 -23.19 9.22 -28.16
C ASN A 385 -22.52 9.04 -29.52
N LEU A 386 -21.40 8.32 -29.55
CA LEU A 386 -20.67 8.05 -30.80
C LEU A 386 -21.36 6.93 -31.57
N LYS A 387 -21.59 7.11 -32.88
CA LYS A 387 -22.19 6.06 -33.72
C LYS A 387 -21.24 4.88 -33.88
N HIS A 388 -19.93 5.13 -33.85
CA HIS A 388 -18.88 4.12 -34.01
C HIS A 388 -18.31 3.66 -32.66
N GLY A 389 -19.16 3.46 -31.65
CA GLY A 389 -18.73 3.09 -30.29
C GLY A 389 -18.08 1.72 -30.13
N PHE A 390 -18.22 0.81 -31.11
CA PHE A 390 -17.57 -0.50 -31.09
C PHE A 390 -16.09 -0.40 -31.46
N ILE A 391 -15.17 -0.84 -30.60
CA ILE A 391 -13.72 -0.84 -30.87
C ILE A 391 -13.18 -2.25 -30.63
N ALA A 392 -12.75 -2.93 -31.70
CA ALA A 392 -12.17 -4.27 -31.55
C ALA A 392 -10.83 -4.21 -30.80
N THR A 393 -10.44 -5.33 -30.21
CA THR A 393 -9.16 -5.48 -29.51
C THR A 393 -8.00 -5.05 -30.41
N GLY A 394 -7.13 -4.16 -29.91
CA GLY A 394 -5.97 -3.64 -30.64
C GLY A 394 -6.28 -2.60 -31.71
N GLN A 395 -7.54 -2.18 -31.89
CA GLN A 395 -7.91 -1.13 -32.82
C GLN A 395 -7.84 0.26 -32.18
N LYS A 396 -7.58 1.24 -33.05
CA LYS A 396 -7.53 2.67 -32.80
C LYS A 396 -8.68 3.35 -33.53
N LYS A 397 -9.29 4.36 -32.91
CA LYS A 397 -10.30 5.23 -33.51
C LYS A 397 -10.08 6.69 -33.20
#